data_AF-A0A2J6HJG0-F1
#
_entry.id   AF-A0A2J6HJG0-F1
#
_cell.length_a   1.000
_cell.length_b   1.000
_cell.length_c   1.000
_cell.angle_alpha   90.00
_cell.angle_beta   90.00
_cell.angle_gamma   90.00
#
_symmetry.space_group_name_H-M   'P 1'
#
loop_
_entity.id
_entity.type
_entity.pdbx_description
1 polymer ?
#
loop_
_entity_poly.entity_id
_entity_poly.type
_entity_poly.pdbx_seq_one_letter_code
_entity_poly.pdbx_strand_id
1 'polypeptide(L)'
;MDIDGVSDSFIIDANGASNMINYGFETYKLEAELGGASNLNLTVHDKMDVKASGASKVFYKGNGVVGSQNLSGDSKIVKVQ
;
A
#
# COMPACT_ATOMS: atom_id res chain seq x y z
N MET A 1 3.67 8.98 -8.57
CA MET A 1 5.00 8.38 -8.44
C MET A 1 5.02 7.13 -9.29
N ASP A 2 6.14 6.92 -9.97
CA ASP A 2 6.41 5.74 -10.78
C ASP A 2 7.74 5.17 -10.27
N ILE A 3 7.70 3.95 -9.73
CA ILE A 3 8.79 3.32 -9.00
C ILE A 3 8.78 1.86 -9.42
N ASP A 4 9.95 1.31 -9.76
CA ASP A 4 10.12 -0.08 -10.11
C ASP A 4 11.34 -0.64 -9.39
N GLY A 5 11.33 -1.94 -9.14
CA GLY A 5 12.41 -2.66 -8.47
C GLY A 5 11.93 -3.51 -7.32
N VAL A 6 12.88 -4.04 -6.55
CA VAL A 6 12.62 -4.97 -5.46
C VAL A 6 13.30 -4.47 -4.20
N SER A 7 12.61 -4.52 -3.06
CA SER A 7 13.19 -4.26 -1.74
C SER A 7 12.78 -5.30 -0.70
N ASP A 8 13.57 -5.42 0.37
CA ASP A 8 13.21 -6.24 1.52
C ASP A 8 12.14 -5.55 2.40
N SER A 9 12.22 -4.22 2.50
CA SER A 9 11.31 -3.40 3.28
C SER A 9 10.97 -2.13 2.51
N PHE A 10 9.72 -1.68 2.63
CA PHE A 10 9.25 -0.43 2.05
C PHE A 10 8.34 0.28 3.05
N ILE A 11 8.67 1.52 3.36
CA ILE A 11 7.91 2.40 4.26
C ILE A 11 7.44 3.60 3.44
N ILE A 12 6.15 3.90 3.50
CA ILE A 12 5.55 5.02 2.77
C ILE A 12 4.58 5.81 3.66
N ASP A 13 4.76 7.12 3.70
CA ASP A 13 3.81 8.10 4.25
C ASP A 13 3.34 9.00 3.11
N ALA A 14 2.03 9.01 2.87
CA ALA A 14 1.43 9.77 1.79
C ALA A 14 0.10 10.41 2.22
N ASN A 15 0.01 11.73 2.06
CA ASN A 15 -1.16 12.52 2.42
C ASN A 15 -1.70 13.29 1.21
N GLY A 16 -2.96 13.76 1.30
CA GLY A 16 -3.62 14.53 0.24
C GLY A 16 -4.17 13.63 -0.86
N ALA A 17 -3.62 13.70 -2.07
CA ALA A 17 -4.06 12.93 -3.25
C ALA A 17 -2.87 12.25 -3.94
N SER A 18 -2.01 11.62 -3.14
CA SER A 18 -0.77 11.02 -3.61
C SER A 18 -1.04 9.67 -4.27
N ASN A 19 -0.44 9.43 -5.44
CA ASN A 19 -0.71 8.24 -6.24
C ASN A 19 0.59 7.52 -6.63
N MET A 20 0.67 6.23 -6.29
CA MET A 20 1.60 5.25 -6.83
C MET A 20 0.75 4.14 -7.44
N ILE A 21 0.67 4.06 -8.77
CA ILE A 21 -0.40 3.31 -9.47
C ILE A 21 0.13 2.19 -10.38
N ASN A 22 1.42 1.83 -10.27
CA ASN A 22 2.04 0.71 -10.98
C ASN A 22 2.16 -0.54 -10.05
N TYR A 23 2.51 -1.71 -10.59
CA TYR A 23 2.82 -2.91 -9.79
C TYR A 23 4.26 -3.44 -9.97
N GLY A 24 5.13 -2.70 -10.66
CA GLY A 24 6.53 -3.05 -10.92
C GLY A 24 7.46 -2.82 -9.73
N PHE A 25 6.98 -2.14 -8.68
CA PHE A 25 7.64 -2.16 -7.38
C PHE A 25 7.16 -3.34 -6.52
N GLU A 26 8.11 -4.13 -6.06
CA GLU A 26 7.90 -5.29 -5.22
C GLU A 26 8.60 -5.12 -3.87
N THR A 27 7.94 -5.53 -2.78
CA THR A 27 8.55 -5.56 -1.44
C THR A 27 8.19 -6.83 -0.70
N TYR A 28 9.07 -7.31 0.16
CA TYR A 28 8.71 -8.36 1.12
C TYR A 28 7.85 -7.80 2.25
N LYS A 29 8.26 -6.67 2.83
CA LYS A 29 7.57 -6.02 3.96
C LYS A 29 7.09 -4.62 3.59
N LEU A 30 5.83 -4.33 3.88
CA LEU A 30 5.22 -3.01 3.68
C LEU A 30 4.77 -2.40 5.00
N GLU A 31 5.14 -1.15 5.24
CA GLU A 31 4.52 -0.26 6.23
C GLU A 31 3.97 0.96 5.50
N ALA A 32 2.65 1.19 5.58
CA ALA A 32 2.00 2.28 4.85
C ALA A 32 1.12 3.14 5.77
N GLU A 33 1.37 4.45 5.76
CA GLU A 33 0.50 5.48 6.32
C GLU A 33 -0.09 6.34 5.21
N LEU A 34 -1.41 6.22 4.98
CA LEU A 34 -2.11 6.89 3.88
C LEU A 34 -3.24 7.80 4.40
N GLY A 35 -3.21 9.06 3.98
CA GLY A 35 -4.22 10.07 4.31
C GLY A 35 -4.84 10.73 3.08
N GLY A 36 -6.08 11.18 3.24
CA GLY A 36 -6.83 11.91 2.20
C GLY A 36 -7.48 10.96 1.18
N ALA A 37 -7.03 11.00 -0.07
CA ALA A 37 -7.51 10.22 -1.21
C ALA A 37 -6.34 9.53 -1.94
N SER A 38 -5.34 9.08 -1.18
CA SER A 38 -4.11 8.52 -1.73
C SER A 38 -4.31 7.09 -2.25
N ASN A 39 -3.67 6.73 -3.36
CA ASN A 39 -3.73 5.38 -3.92
C ASN A 39 -2.34 4.76 -4.01
N LEU A 40 -2.22 3.52 -3.54
CA LEU A 40 -0.99 2.75 -3.53
C LEU A 40 -1.23 1.40 -4.22
N ASN A 41 -0.54 1.16 -5.32
CA ASN A 41 -0.47 -0.11 -6.03
C ASN A 41 0.96 -0.65 -5.88
N LEU A 42 1.13 -1.90 -5.48
CA LEU A 42 2.42 -2.58 -5.41
C LEU A 42 2.28 -4.11 -5.31
N THR A 43 3.39 -4.84 -5.38
CA THR A 43 3.42 -6.27 -5.07
C THR A 43 4.03 -6.49 -3.69
N VAL A 44 3.36 -7.27 -2.83
CA VAL A 44 3.84 -7.61 -1.47
C VAL A 44 3.99 -9.13 -1.32
N HIS A 45 5.14 -9.58 -0.85
CA HIS A 45 5.47 -11.01 -0.80
C HIS A 45 5.30 -11.67 0.58
N ASP A 46 5.50 -10.94 1.69
CA ASP A 46 5.49 -11.52 3.05
C ASP A 46 4.43 -10.86 3.95
N LYS A 47 4.67 -9.64 4.42
CA LYS A 47 3.81 -8.99 5.42
C LYS A 47 3.53 -7.53 5.08
N MET A 48 2.33 -7.06 5.41
CA MET A 48 2.02 -5.64 5.38
C MET A 48 1.26 -5.14 6.61
N ASP A 49 1.63 -3.94 7.04
CA ASP A 49 1.01 -3.17 8.12
C ASP A 49 0.53 -1.83 7.52
N VAL A 50 -0.79 -1.58 7.57
CA VAL A 50 -1.41 -0.47 6.83
C VAL A 50 -2.30 0.37 7.74
N LYS A 51 -2.04 1.68 7.77
CA LYS A 51 -2.90 2.69 8.36
C LYS A 51 -3.41 3.60 7.25
N ALA A 52 -4.72 3.65 7.04
CA ALA A 52 -5.32 4.48 6.00
C ALA A 52 -6.55 5.23 6.50
N SER A 53 -6.72 6.46 6.01
CA SER A 53 -7.85 7.33 6.33
C SER A 53 -8.39 8.05 5.10
N GLY A 54 -9.62 8.58 5.21
CA GLY A 54 -10.32 9.25 4.11
C GLY A 54 -10.79 8.26 3.05
N ALA A 55 -10.52 8.55 1.77
CA ALA A 55 -10.83 7.70 0.61
C ALA A 55 -9.62 6.91 0.08
N SER A 56 -8.56 6.80 0.89
CA SER A 56 -7.29 6.20 0.47
C SER A 56 -7.40 4.69 0.21
N LYS A 57 -6.69 4.16 -0.80
CA LYS A 57 -6.77 2.76 -1.20
C LYS A 57 -5.40 2.13 -1.38
N VAL A 58 -5.23 0.92 -0.87
CA VAL A 58 -4.09 0.05 -1.16
C VAL A 58 -4.56 -1.10 -2.02
N PHE A 59 -4.00 -1.23 -3.21
CA PHE A 59 -4.15 -2.40 -4.06
C PHE A 59 -2.84 -3.16 -4.07
N TYR A 60 -2.88 -4.45 -3.73
CA TYR A 60 -1.67 -5.25 -3.67
C TYR A 60 -1.82 -6.57 -4.42
N LYS A 61 -0.73 -6.95 -5.10
CA LYS A 61 -0.51 -8.29 -5.64
C LYS A 61 0.38 -9.11 -4.70
N GLY A 62 0.57 -10.38 -5.05
CA GLY A 62 1.49 -11.28 -4.36
C GLY A 62 0.84 -12.05 -3.20
N ASN A 63 1.69 -12.61 -2.35
CA ASN A 63 1.29 -13.52 -1.28
C ASN A 63 1.34 -12.88 0.11
N GLY A 64 1.60 -11.56 0.17
CA GLY A 64 1.65 -10.81 1.41
C GLY A 64 0.40 -10.98 2.27
N VAL A 65 0.61 -11.10 3.58
CA VAL A 65 -0.43 -11.23 4.59
C VAL A 65 -0.59 -9.91 5.33
N VAL A 66 -1.84 -9.48 5.54
CA VAL A 66 -2.16 -8.31 6.38
C VAL A 66 -1.83 -8.66 7.84
N GLY A 67 -0.82 -8.02 8.41
CA GLY A 67 -0.49 -8.16 9.82
C GLY A 67 -1.35 -7.27 10.70
N SER A 68 -1.28 -5.96 10.48
CA SER A 68 -2.11 -4.96 11.13
C SER A 68 -2.80 -4.07 10.11
N GLN A 69 -4.02 -3.66 10.44
CA GLN A 69 -4.77 -2.70 9.66
C GLN A 69 -5.50 -1.71 10.57
N ASN A 70 -5.38 -0.42 10.26
CA ASN A 70 -6.16 0.64 10.87
C ASN A 70 -6.77 1.48 9.75
N LEU A 71 -8.04 1.20 9.44
CA LEU A 71 -8.78 1.83 8.35
C LEU A 71 -9.88 2.71 8.91
N SER A 72 -10.00 3.93 8.39
CA SER A 72 -11.05 4.88 8.74
C SER A 72 -11.60 5.58 7.49
N GLY A 73 -12.86 6.05 7.57
CA GLY A 73 -13.56 6.58 6.41
C GLY A 73 -13.89 5.50 5.37
N ASP A 74 -13.67 5.82 4.10
CA ASP A 74 -13.88 4.94 2.94
C ASP A 74 -12.62 4.18 2.52
N SER A 75 -11.58 4.17 3.38
CA SER A 75 -10.31 3.56 3.05
C SER A 75 -10.38 2.03 2.96
N LYS A 76 -9.59 1.45 2.04
CA LYS A 76 -9.65 0.00 1.74
C LYS A 76 -8.28 -0.57 1.38
N ILE A 77 -8.10 -1.84 1.74
CA ILE A 77 -7.02 -2.70 1.26
C ILE A 77 -7.65 -3.77 0.37
N VAL A 78 -7.15 -3.90 -0.86
CA VAL A 78 -7.72 -4.78 -1.89
C VAL A 78 -6.62 -5.66 -2.46
N LYS A 79 -6.78 -6.97 -2.34
CA LYS A 79 -5.94 -7.92 -3.06
C LYS A 79 -6.40 -8.00 -4.51
N VAL A 80 -5.49 -7.79 -5.43
CA VAL A 80 -5.69 -7.99 -6.87
C VAL A 80 -4.96 -9.26 -7.29
N GLN A 81 -5.61 -10.08 -8.13
CA GLN A 81 -5.04 -11.32 -8.67
C GLN A 81 -3.84 -11.04 -9.59
#